data_AF-A0A9P6AGP0-F1
#
_entry.id   AF-A0A9P6AGP0-F1
#
_cell.length_a   1.000
_cell.length_b   1.000
_cell.length_c   1.000
_cell.angle_alpha   90.00
_cell.angle_beta   90.00
_cell.angle_gamma   90.00
#
_symmetry.space_group_name_H-M   'P 1'
#
loop_
_entity.id
_entity.type
_entity.pdbx_description
1 polymer ?
#
loop_
_entity_poly.entity_id
_entity_poly.type
_entity_poly.pdbx_seq_one_letter_code
_entity_poly.pdbx_strand_id
1 'polypeptide(L)'
;MSQSADSLQVHLKELMDELSGLATNNVTIAVEDELWLKITEIWASVQCLESNISRKTQELHLSDQKSHKELEWLKTNKWINLQLNVQVVRDQLLMKLHTCKFELAGLEHADTSHLLDHKTKEHMEKAMKGQDIQQQMMKLRGKGNVARDAYIPPEISSSVYKLDVDEDIWQVPHHEDMANFPDGRVPAWLADKEAHEGIQHAQELANFQEELRHCKAELSNLCCWFTKQFAATQHTFDFCNDEDVNFFVLMELHHLHDLVNNWKHHTVGLLGRDGAQAEEVLSPGEEEAEEASSDDDENGELEEGPEAEDLTFLASLDLVLGHED
;
A
#
# COMPACT_ATOMS: atom_id res chain seq x y z
N MET A 1 0.97 3.17 34.72
CA MET A 1 0.99 4.15 33.61
C MET A 1 1.07 5.59 34.09
N SER A 2 0.44 6.00 35.20
CA SER A 2 0.55 7.38 35.75
C SER A 2 2.00 7.85 35.98
N GLN A 3 2.85 7.03 36.61
CA GLN A 3 4.25 7.38 36.89
C GLN A 3 5.10 7.69 35.64
N SER A 4 4.72 7.14 34.47
CA SER A 4 5.45 7.37 33.22
C SER A 4 5.08 8.71 32.57
N ALA A 5 3.83 9.14 32.71
CA ALA A 5 3.37 10.44 32.20
C ALA A 5 3.91 11.58 33.08
N ASP A 6 3.90 11.39 34.40
CA ASP A 6 4.44 12.36 35.36
C ASP A 6 5.96 12.55 35.15
N SER A 7 6.69 11.45 34.86
CA SER A 7 8.12 11.49 34.56
C SER A 7 8.44 12.22 33.25
N LEU A 8 7.59 12.09 32.22
CA LEU A 8 7.79 12.79 30.95
C LEU A 8 7.50 14.29 31.10
N GLN A 9 6.48 14.67 31.88
CA GLN A 9 6.17 16.08 32.14
C GLN A 9 7.31 16.80 32.87
N VAL A 10 7.98 16.13 33.82
CA VAL A 10 9.14 16.70 34.52
C VAL A 10 10.31 16.91 33.56
N HIS A 11 10.62 15.93 32.73
CA HIS A 11 11.77 16.02 31.82
C HIS A 11 11.56 17.04 30.70
N LEU A 12 10.33 17.20 30.21
CA LEU A 12 9.95 18.24 29.25
C LEU A 12 10.09 19.64 29.84
N LYS A 13 9.76 19.79 31.13
CA LYS A 13 9.94 21.06 31.85
C LYS A 13 11.41 21.40 32.05
N GLU A 14 12.25 20.42 32.39
CA GLU A 14 13.70 20.61 32.50
C GLU A 14 14.32 21.05 31.17
N LEU A 15 13.93 20.42 30.05
CA LEU A 15 14.39 20.82 28.71
C LEU A 15 13.94 22.24 28.32
N MET A 16 12.73 22.65 28.70
CA MET A 16 12.25 24.02 28.48
C MET A 16 13.04 25.06 29.28
N ASP A 17 13.40 24.75 30.51
CA ASP A 17 14.20 25.64 31.36
C ASP A 17 15.65 25.75 30.84
N GLU A 18 16.22 24.66 30.31
CA GLU A 18 17.55 24.66 29.68
C GLU A 18 17.58 25.45 28.35
N LEU A 19 16.55 25.29 27.51
CA LEU A 19 16.40 26.06 26.26
C LEU A 19 16.21 27.55 26.52
N SER A 20 15.47 27.92 27.57
CA SER A 20 15.27 29.32 27.98
C SER A 20 16.59 29.99 28.44
N GLY A 21 17.58 29.21 28.87
CA GLY A 21 18.91 29.69 29.26
C GLY A 21 19.89 29.92 28.11
N LEU A 22 19.62 29.39 26.91
CA LEU A 22 20.54 29.43 25.76
C LEU A 22 20.32 30.65 24.82
N ALA A 23 19.23 31.40 24.99
CA ALA A 23 18.81 32.51 24.13
C ALA A 23 19.69 33.78 24.24
N THR A 24 20.95 33.73 23.77
CA THR A 24 21.83 34.92 23.69
C THR A 24 22.56 35.16 22.37
N ASN A 25 22.32 34.38 21.31
CA ASN A 25 22.96 34.62 19.99
C ASN A 25 21.95 34.64 18.82
N ASN A 26 22.11 35.57 17.88
CA ASN A 26 21.16 35.82 16.78
C ASN A 26 21.07 34.73 15.70
N VAL A 27 22.04 33.80 15.62
CA VAL A 27 21.98 32.65 14.68
C VAL A 27 21.19 31.48 15.28
N THR A 28 21.10 31.42 16.62
CA THR A 28 20.31 30.42 17.36
C THR A 28 18.81 30.66 17.26
N ILE A 29 18.37 31.90 17.01
CA ILE A 29 16.94 32.28 16.99
C ILE A 29 16.14 31.51 15.93
N ALA A 30 16.68 31.33 14.71
CA ALA A 30 15.96 30.63 13.64
C ALA A 30 15.82 29.11 13.90
N VAL A 31 16.82 28.50 14.54
CA VAL A 31 16.77 27.08 14.95
C VAL A 31 15.87 26.92 16.17
N GLU A 32 15.86 27.89 17.07
CA GLU A 32 14.96 27.93 18.23
C GLU A 32 13.49 28.03 17.79
N ASP A 33 13.16 28.86 16.80
CA ASP A 33 11.79 28.99 16.27
C ASP A 33 11.28 27.68 15.64
N GLU A 34 12.12 26.97 14.87
CA GLU A 34 11.74 25.67 14.28
C GLU A 34 11.55 24.60 15.36
N LEU A 35 12.41 24.59 16.38
CA LEU A 35 12.29 23.67 17.52
C LEU A 35 11.04 23.97 18.35
N TRP A 36 10.74 25.24 18.61
CA TRP A 36 9.53 25.67 19.32
C TRP A 36 8.27 25.24 18.58
N LEU A 37 8.24 25.38 17.24
CA LEU A 37 7.11 24.92 16.43
C LEU A 37 6.86 23.41 16.63
N LYS A 38 7.91 22.58 16.52
CA LYS A 38 7.81 21.12 16.74
C LYS A 38 7.38 20.78 18.17
N ILE A 39 7.88 21.49 19.18
CA ILE A 39 7.47 21.30 20.58
C ILE A 39 5.98 21.60 20.74
N THR A 40 5.47 22.68 20.16
CA THR A 40 4.05 23.03 20.24
C THR A 40 3.15 22.04 19.51
N GLU A 41 3.58 21.51 18.36
CA GLU A 41 2.86 20.49 17.60
C GLU A 41 2.75 19.16 18.37
N ILE A 42 3.86 18.72 18.98
CA ILE A 42 3.88 17.54 19.85
C ILE A 42 2.97 17.77 21.06
N TRP A 43 3.00 18.96 21.66
CA TRP A 43 2.16 19.26 22.83
C TRP A 43 0.66 19.22 22.48
N ALA A 44 0.27 19.81 21.35
CA ALA A 44 -1.09 19.74 20.85
C ALA A 44 -1.53 18.28 20.57
N SER A 45 -0.63 17.47 20.00
CA SER A 45 -0.88 16.05 19.75
C SER A 45 -1.08 15.26 21.04
N VAL A 46 -0.23 15.49 22.05
CA VAL A 46 -0.35 14.86 23.37
C VAL A 46 -1.67 15.24 24.04
N GLN A 47 -2.04 16.53 24.03
CA GLN A 47 -3.28 17.00 24.63
C GLN A 47 -4.52 16.44 23.92
N CYS A 48 -4.47 16.30 22.59
CA CYS A 48 -5.53 15.66 21.80
C CYS A 48 -5.66 14.18 22.18
N LEU A 49 -4.54 13.46 22.32
CA LEU A 49 -4.54 12.06 22.74
C LEU A 49 -5.06 11.89 24.17
N GLU A 50 -4.66 12.74 25.12
CA GLU A 50 -5.18 12.71 26.50
C GLU A 50 -6.69 12.94 26.55
N SER A 51 -7.20 13.89 25.76
CA SER A 51 -8.62 14.17 25.64
C SER A 51 -9.38 12.99 25.04
N ASN A 52 -8.83 12.36 23.99
CA ASN A 52 -9.41 11.17 23.38
C ASN A 52 -9.41 9.96 24.32
N ILE A 53 -8.32 9.73 25.06
CA ILE A 53 -8.24 8.66 26.07
C ILE A 53 -9.29 8.90 27.14
N SER A 54 -9.41 10.14 27.65
CA SER A 54 -10.39 10.50 28.68
C SER A 54 -11.83 10.27 28.19
N ARG A 55 -12.15 10.74 26.98
CA ARG A 55 -13.45 10.53 26.33
C ARG A 55 -13.76 9.05 26.13
N LYS A 56 -12.82 8.27 25.59
CA LYS A 56 -12.99 6.82 25.40
C LYS A 56 -13.16 6.07 26.72
N THR A 57 -12.44 6.49 27.76
CA THR A 57 -12.57 5.94 29.12
C THR A 57 -13.97 6.20 29.70
N GLN A 58 -14.54 7.37 29.41
CA GLN A 58 -15.91 7.72 29.81
C GLN A 58 -16.97 6.97 28.98
N GLU A 59 -16.81 6.88 27.65
CA GLU A 59 -17.70 6.12 26.74
C GLU A 59 -17.77 4.63 27.14
N LEU A 60 -16.66 4.04 27.57
CA LEU A 60 -16.57 2.64 28.00
C LEU A 60 -17.09 2.40 29.43
N HIS A 61 -17.65 3.40 30.12
CA HIS A 61 -18.14 3.31 31.50
C HIS A 61 -17.10 2.71 32.48
N LEU A 62 -15.81 2.89 32.21
CA LEU A 62 -14.70 2.38 33.03
C LEU A 62 -14.57 3.12 34.38
N SER A 63 -15.37 4.17 34.60
CA SER A 63 -15.49 4.84 35.90
C SER A 63 -16.20 3.98 36.95
N ASP A 64 -16.86 2.89 36.56
CA ASP A 64 -17.58 2.03 37.49
C ASP A 64 -16.61 1.03 38.16
N GLN A 65 -16.62 0.97 39.50
CA GLN A 65 -15.64 0.17 40.26
C GLN A 65 -15.72 -1.34 39.94
N LYS A 66 -16.85 -1.78 39.37
CA LYS A 66 -17.10 -3.15 38.92
C LYS A 66 -16.37 -3.49 37.61
N SER A 67 -16.44 -2.62 36.59
CA SER A 67 -15.76 -2.85 35.31
C SER A 67 -14.23 -2.85 35.48
N HIS A 68 -13.72 -2.04 36.40
CA HIS A 68 -12.29 -2.04 36.76
C HIS A 68 -11.83 -3.36 37.40
N LYS A 69 -12.66 -3.97 38.26
CA LYS A 69 -12.37 -5.28 38.87
C LYS A 69 -12.45 -6.42 37.86
N GLU A 70 -13.42 -6.36 36.94
CA GLU A 70 -13.55 -7.34 35.85
C GLU A 70 -12.36 -7.25 34.89
N LEU A 71 -11.91 -6.03 34.56
CA LEU A 71 -10.70 -5.81 33.75
C LEU A 71 -9.43 -6.30 34.45
N GLU A 72 -9.26 -6.03 35.74
CA GLU A 72 -8.13 -6.56 36.51
C GLU A 72 -8.17 -8.09 36.61
N TRP A 73 -9.36 -8.68 36.72
CA TRP A 73 -9.54 -10.13 36.64
C TRP A 73 -9.16 -10.67 35.25
N LEU A 74 -9.61 -10.04 34.17
CA LEU A 74 -9.27 -10.37 32.78
C LEU A 74 -7.75 -10.32 32.53
N LYS A 75 -7.10 -9.24 32.99
CA LYS A 75 -5.64 -9.08 32.91
C LYS A 75 -4.88 -10.14 33.70
N THR A 76 -5.41 -10.59 34.83
CA THR A 76 -4.74 -11.57 35.70
C THR A 76 -5.06 -13.02 35.28
N ASN A 77 -6.10 -13.22 34.47
CA ASN A 77 -6.52 -14.54 34.02
C ASN A 77 -5.51 -15.12 33.02
N LYS A 78 -4.75 -16.13 33.44
CA LYS A 78 -3.72 -16.79 32.62
C LYS A 78 -4.27 -17.42 31.34
N TRP A 79 -5.51 -17.94 31.37
CA TRP A 79 -6.12 -18.59 30.21
C TRP A 79 -6.49 -17.55 29.14
N ILE A 80 -7.09 -16.43 29.53
CA ILE A 80 -7.46 -15.36 28.59
C ILE A 80 -6.21 -14.74 27.98
N ASN A 81 -5.18 -14.48 28.78
CA ASN A 81 -3.89 -14.00 28.26
C ASN A 81 -3.25 -14.99 27.28
N LEU A 82 -3.34 -16.30 27.54
CA LEU A 82 -2.80 -17.29 26.62
C LEU A 82 -3.59 -17.33 25.30
N GLN A 83 -4.92 -17.24 25.35
CA GLN A 83 -5.77 -17.14 24.17
C GLN A 83 -5.46 -15.88 23.35
N LEU A 84 -5.36 -14.73 24.01
CA LEU A 84 -5.00 -13.48 23.36
C LEU A 84 -3.61 -13.57 22.71
N ASN A 85 -2.63 -14.15 23.41
CA ASN A 85 -1.30 -14.38 22.85
C ASN A 85 -1.33 -15.31 21.64
N VAL A 86 -2.14 -16.37 21.66
CA VAL A 86 -2.31 -17.27 20.51
C VAL A 86 -2.94 -16.54 19.32
N GLN A 87 -3.96 -15.71 19.56
CA GLN A 87 -4.56 -14.88 18.51
C GLN A 87 -3.54 -13.89 17.93
N VAL A 88 -2.79 -13.18 18.77
CA VAL A 88 -1.73 -12.27 18.33
C VAL A 88 -0.68 -13.00 17.51
N VAL A 89 -0.24 -14.19 17.93
CA VAL A 89 0.73 -15.00 17.16
C VAL A 89 0.15 -15.47 15.84
N ARG A 90 -1.12 -15.89 15.80
CA ARG A 90 -1.83 -16.27 14.57
C ARG A 90 -1.91 -15.09 13.61
N ASP A 91 -2.33 -13.93 14.09
CA ASP A 91 -2.50 -12.74 13.27
C ASP A 91 -1.15 -12.24 12.74
N GLN A 92 -0.09 -12.31 13.55
CA GLN A 92 1.28 -12.06 13.10
C GLN A 92 1.75 -13.06 12.04
N LEU A 93 1.40 -14.35 12.19
CA LEU A 93 1.74 -15.38 11.21
C LEU A 93 1.00 -15.14 9.89
N LEU A 94 -0.30 -14.84 9.94
CA LEU A 94 -1.11 -14.51 8.77
C LEU A 94 -0.58 -13.26 8.06
N MET A 95 -0.24 -12.22 8.82
CA MET A 95 0.37 -11.01 8.27
C MET A 95 1.69 -11.34 7.54
N LYS A 96 2.56 -12.13 8.17
CA LYS A 96 3.81 -12.59 7.53
C LYS A 96 3.57 -13.44 6.30
N LEU A 97 2.57 -14.33 6.32
CA LEU A 97 2.21 -15.13 5.16
C LEU A 97 1.67 -14.26 4.02
N HIS A 98 0.87 -13.24 4.31
CA HIS A 98 0.41 -12.26 3.32
C HIS A 98 1.57 -11.44 2.75
N THR A 99 2.47 -10.96 3.60
CA THR A 99 3.70 -10.28 3.14
C THR A 99 4.54 -11.19 2.28
N CYS A 100 4.79 -12.44 2.70
CA CYS A 100 5.52 -13.41 1.90
C CYS A 100 4.80 -13.77 0.60
N LYS A 101 3.47 -13.84 0.58
CA LYS A 101 2.69 -14.04 -0.65
C LYS A 101 2.83 -12.86 -1.60
N PHE A 102 2.82 -11.64 -1.08
CA PHE A 102 3.01 -10.42 -1.86
C PHE A 102 4.45 -10.35 -2.40
N GLU A 103 5.44 -10.61 -1.56
CA GLU A 103 6.84 -10.72 -1.96
C GLU A 103 7.03 -11.84 -2.97
N LEU A 104 6.38 -13.00 -2.81
CA LEU A 104 6.44 -14.11 -3.74
C LEU A 104 5.76 -13.75 -5.06
N ALA A 105 4.63 -13.04 -5.07
CA ALA A 105 4.01 -12.56 -6.30
C ALA A 105 4.92 -11.56 -7.02
N GLY A 106 5.54 -10.64 -6.28
CA GLY A 106 6.55 -9.71 -6.82
C GLY A 106 7.81 -10.43 -7.31
N LEU A 107 8.23 -11.49 -6.61
CA LEU A 107 9.33 -12.36 -6.99
C LEU A 107 8.96 -13.22 -8.17
N GLU A 108 7.76 -13.78 -8.31
CA GLU A 108 7.30 -14.53 -9.48
C GLU A 108 7.27 -13.63 -10.72
N HIS A 109 6.94 -12.36 -10.56
CA HIS A 109 7.09 -11.34 -11.61
C HIS A 109 8.56 -11.02 -11.91
N ALA A 110 9.48 -11.21 -10.93
CA ALA A 110 10.92 -11.08 -11.13
C ALA A 110 11.61 -12.39 -11.57
N ASP A 111 11.07 -13.57 -11.25
CA ASP A 111 11.61 -14.93 -11.39
C ASP A 111 11.16 -15.63 -12.70
N THR A 112 10.57 -14.86 -13.62
CA THR A 112 11.03 -14.94 -15.03
C THR A 112 12.56 -14.79 -15.17
N SER A 113 13.27 -14.41 -14.11
CA SER A 113 14.73 -14.44 -13.95
C SER A 113 15.22 -15.38 -12.81
N HIS A 114 14.79 -16.66 -12.82
CA HIS A 114 15.53 -17.83 -12.30
C HIS A 114 16.74 -17.59 -11.35
N LEU A 115 16.62 -17.53 -10.00
CA LEU A 115 17.73 -17.99 -9.12
C LEU A 115 17.54 -18.15 -7.58
N LEU A 116 16.36 -18.06 -6.94
CA LEU A 116 16.33 -17.85 -5.48
C LEU A 116 15.71 -18.94 -4.59
N ASP A 117 15.91 -20.22 -4.93
CA ASP A 117 15.35 -21.35 -4.19
C ASP A 117 16.13 -21.78 -2.90
N HIS A 118 17.35 -21.28 -2.68
CA HIS A 118 18.21 -21.84 -1.61
C HIS A 118 18.10 -21.12 -0.25
N LYS A 119 17.84 -19.80 -0.23
CA LYS A 119 17.92 -19.01 1.01
C LYS A 119 16.62 -19.04 1.82
N THR A 120 15.47 -19.12 1.14
CA THR A 120 14.14 -19.28 1.74
C THR A 120 14.02 -20.60 2.50
N LYS A 121 14.62 -21.67 1.97
CA LYS A 121 14.63 -23.01 2.60
C LYS A 121 15.28 -23.03 3.99
N GLU A 122 16.41 -22.36 4.20
CA GLU A 122 17.09 -22.34 5.52
C GLU A 122 16.33 -21.55 6.59
N HIS A 123 15.69 -20.44 6.21
CA HIS A 123 14.91 -19.63 7.16
C HIS A 123 13.64 -20.37 7.63
N MET A 124 13.04 -21.16 6.75
CA MET A 124 11.85 -21.93 7.02
C MET A 124 12.14 -23.16 7.90
N GLU A 125 13.27 -23.86 7.67
CA GLU A 125 13.74 -24.92 8.57
C GLU A 125 14.04 -24.44 10.00
N LYS A 126 14.49 -23.19 10.17
CA LYS A 126 14.64 -22.57 11.50
C LYS A 126 13.30 -22.28 12.18
N ALA A 127 12.27 -21.90 11.43
CA ALA A 127 10.92 -21.66 11.95
C ALA A 127 10.20 -22.96 12.33
N MET A 128 10.45 -24.07 11.62
CA MET A 128 9.89 -25.39 11.94
C MET A 128 10.36 -25.97 13.29
N LYS A 129 11.40 -25.40 13.93
CA LYS A 129 11.77 -25.74 15.33
C LYS A 129 10.78 -25.21 16.38
N GLY A 130 9.70 -24.54 15.98
CA GLY A 130 8.58 -24.12 16.84
C GLY A 130 7.69 -25.25 17.40
N GLN A 131 8.02 -26.53 17.17
CA GLN A 131 7.33 -27.71 17.71
C GLN A 131 7.21 -27.76 19.24
N ASP A 132 7.92 -26.91 19.98
CA ASP A 132 7.87 -26.85 21.44
C ASP A 132 6.50 -26.36 21.98
N ILE A 133 5.77 -25.51 21.23
CA ILE A 133 4.51 -24.91 21.72
C ILE A 133 3.36 -25.92 21.80
N GLN A 134 3.19 -26.79 20.80
CA GLN A 134 2.17 -27.85 20.83
C GLN A 134 2.47 -28.88 21.94
N GLN A 135 3.73 -29.25 22.10
CA GLN A 135 4.16 -30.15 23.19
C GLN A 135 3.92 -29.52 24.57
N GLN A 136 4.09 -28.22 24.72
CA GLN A 136 3.77 -27.49 25.95
C GLN A 136 2.25 -27.46 26.23
N MET A 137 1.41 -27.25 25.21
CA MET A 137 -0.06 -27.31 25.35
C MET A 137 -0.54 -28.71 25.76
N MET A 138 0.00 -29.78 25.16
CA MET A 138 -0.32 -31.16 25.57
C MET A 138 0.14 -31.46 27.01
N LYS A 139 1.32 -30.98 27.42
CA LYS A 139 1.81 -31.10 28.81
C LYS A 139 0.90 -30.39 29.82
N LEU A 140 0.27 -29.28 29.45
CA LEU A 140 -0.67 -28.55 30.31
C LEU A 140 -2.02 -29.27 30.43
N ARG A 141 -2.49 -29.96 29.38
CA ARG A 141 -3.68 -30.82 29.42
C ARG A 141 -3.50 -31.99 30.41
N GLY A 142 -2.35 -32.66 30.36
CA GLY A 142 -2.03 -33.76 31.29
C GLY A 142 -1.97 -33.35 32.76
N LYS A 143 -1.74 -32.06 33.04
CA LYS A 143 -1.72 -31.49 34.40
C LYS A 143 -3.09 -31.02 34.91
N GLY A 144 -4.17 -31.18 34.13
CA GLY A 144 -5.53 -30.82 34.54
C GLY A 144 -5.82 -29.31 34.57
N ASN A 145 -4.93 -28.48 34.01
CA ASN A 145 -5.05 -27.01 33.99
C ASN A 145 -5.79 -26.47 32.76
N VAL A 146 -6.44 -27.35 31.99
CA VAL A 146 -7.15 -27.02 30.75
C VAL A 146 -8.59 -27.47 30.91
N ALA A 147 -9.56 -26.63 30.53
CA ALA A 147 -10.97 -27.00 30.53
C ALA A 147 -11.16 -28.27 29.69
N ARG A 148 -12.01 -29.21 30.15
CA ARG A 148 -12.17 -30.54 29.52
C ARG A 148 -12.52 -30.47 28.03
N ASP A 149 -13.12 -29.35 27.61
CA ASP A 149 -13.63 -29.15 26.25
C ASP A 149 -12.76 -28.16 25.44
N ALA A 150 -11.59 -27.75 25.93
CA ALA A 150 -10.74 -26.83 25.19
C ALA A 150 -10.12 -27.52 23.96
N TYR A 151 -10.43 -26.97 22.78
CA TYR A 151 -9.86 -27.39 21.51
C TYR A 151 -8.33 -27.21 21.51
N ILE A 152 -7.62 -28.25 21.11
CA ILE A 152 -6.18 -28.22 20.86
C ILE A 152 -6.00 -28.46 19.36
N PRO A 153 -5.29 -27.58 18.63
CA PRO A 153 -5.04 -27.77 17.21
C PRO A 153 -4.39 -29.15 16.95
N PRO A 154 -4.81 -29.85 15.88
CA PRO A 154 -4.19 -31.11 15.46
C PRO A 154 -2.69 -30.98 15.27
N GLU A 155 -1.97 -32.07 15.52
CA GLU A 155 -0.53 -32.14 15.23
C GLU A 155 -0.32 -32.11 13.71
N ILE A 156 0.42 -31.11 13.22
CA ILE A 156 0.71 -30.98 11.80
C ILE A 156 1.76 -32.04 11.45
N SER A 157 1.32 -33.11 10.80
CA SER A 157 2.08 -34.37 10.73
C SER A 157 3.30 -34.35 9.80
N SER A 158 3.47 -33.31 8.96
CA SER A 158 4.68 -33.15 8.13
C SER A 158 4.89 -31.72 7.62
N SER A 159 6.02 -31.49 6.94
CA SER A 159 6.49 -30.19 6.45
C SER A 159 5.40 -29.34 5.80
N VAL A 160 5.39 -28.03 6.09
CA VAL A 160 4.44 -27.04 5.52
C VAL A 160 4.31 -27.13 3.99
N TYR A 161 5.37 -27.58 3.31
CA TYR A 161 5.42 -27.78 1.86
C TYR A 161 4.72 -29.03 1.32
N LYS A 162 4.24 -29.92 2.18
CA LYS A 162 3.46 -31.12 1.81
C LYS A 162 1.99 -31.01 2.17
N LEU A 163 1.60 -29.93 2.84
CA LEU A 163 0.21 -29.69 3.13
C LEU A 163 -0.52 -29.36 1.84
N ASP A 164 -1.37 -30.30 1.43
CA ASP A 164 -2.32 -30.06 0.36
C ASP A 164 -3.39 -29.06 0.85
N VAL A 165 -4.03 -28.35 -0.10
CA VAL A 165 -5.10 -27.37 0.20
C VAL A 165 -6.29 -28.05 0.88
N ASP A 166 -6.41 -29.37 0.73
CA ASP A 166 -7.47 -30.20 1.31
C ASP A 166 -7.18 -30.67 2.75
N GLU A 167 -5.97 -30.44 3.31
CA GLU A 167 -5.64 -30.86 4.68
C GLU A 167 -6.42 -30.08 5.75
N ASP A 168 -6.74 -30.77 6.84
CA ASP A 168 -7.57 -30.31 7.98
C ASP A 168 -7.13 -28.97 8.62
N ILE A 169 -5.91 -28.48 8.34
CA ILE A 169 -5.48 -27.16 8.84
C ILE A 169 -6.19 -25.99 8.13
N TRP A 170 -6.61 -26.19 6.88
CA TRP A 170 -7.32 -25.20 6.06
C TRP A 170 -8.82 -25.28 6.29
N GLN A 171 -9.29 -26.43 6.77
CA GLN A 171 -10.62 -26.60 7.33
C GLN A 171 -10.64 -25.97 8.73
N VAL A 172 -10.67 -24.64 8.78
CA VAL A 172 -11.03 -23.91 10.01
C VAL A 172 -12.30 -24.57 10.55
N PRO A 173 -12.33 -25.09 11.79
CA PRO A 173 -13.53 -25.68 12.35
C PRO A 173 -14.64 -24.63 12.30
N HIS A 174 -15.53 -24.76 11.33
CA HIS A 174 -16.72 -23.95 11.14
C HIS A 174 -17.69 -24.24 12.29
N HIS A 175 -17.42 -23.71 13.48
CA HIS A 175 -18.37 -23.86 14.57
C HIS A 175 -18.97 -22.56 15.09
N GLU A 176 -18.40 -21.39 14.78
CA GLU A 176 -19.01 -20.12 15.21
C GLU A 176 -19.10 -19.06 14.09
N ASP A 177 -18.23 -19.07 13.08
CA ASP A 177 -18.25 -18.00 12.05
C ASP A 177 -19.26 -18.21 10.91
N MET A 178 -19.71 -19.45 10.64
CA MET A 178 -20.83 -19.68 9.69
C MET A 178 -22.18 -19.20 10.25
N ALA A 179 -22.28 -19.01 11.57
CA ALA A 179 -23.47 -18.44 12.21
C ALA A 179 -23.48 -16.90 12.18
N ASN A 180 -22.39 -16.26 11.72
CA ASN A 180 -22.24 -14.80 11.67
C ASN A 180 -22.57 -14.20 10.30
N PHE A 181 -22.98 -14.99 9.30
CA PHE A 181 -23.68 -14.38 8.16
C PHE A 181 -25.06 -13.95 8.68
N PRO A 182 -25.38 -12.64 8.66
CA PRO A 182 -26.56 -12.09 9.35
C PRO A 182 -27.88 -12.76 8.92
N ASP A 183 -27.91 -13.42 7.75
CA ASP A 183 -29.06 -14.13 7.21
C ASP A 183 -28.85 -15.64 6.99
N GLY A 184 -27.71 -16.21 7.41
CA GLY A 184 -27.36 -17.62 7.14
C GLY A 184 -27.23 -17.97 5.64
N ARG A 185 -27.22 -16.96 4.76
CA ARG A 185 -27.03 -17.13 3.33
C ARG A 185 -25.55 -16.97 2.99
N VAL A 186 -25.07 -17.90 2.18
CA VAL A 186 -23.75 -17.80 1.55
C VAL A 186 -23.73 -16.53 0.69
N PRO A 187 -22.70 -15.67 0.79
CA PRO A 187 -22.58 -14.48 -0.05
C PRO A 187 -22.68 -14.83 -1.54
N ALA A 188 -23.35 -13.97 -2.32
CA ALA A 188 -23.59 -14.20 -3.74
C ALA A 188 -22.28 -14.42 -4.52
N TRP A 189 -21.19 -13.72 -4.20
CA TRP A 189 -19.89 -13.93 -4.85
C TRP A 189 -19.30 -15.34 -4.66
N LEU A 190 -19.76 -16.10 -3.66
CA LEU A 190 -19.35 -17.47 -3.39
C LEU A 190 -20.36 -18.51 -3.92
N ALA A 191 -21.65 -18.17 -3.97
CA ALA A 191 -22.73 -19.09 -4.35
C ALA A 191 -23.25 -18.91 -5.79
N ASP A 192 -23.08 -17.73 -6.37
CA ASP A 192 -23.57 -17.35 -7.70
C ASP A 192 -22.39 -17.22 -8.67
N LYS A 193 -22.44 -18.02 -9.74
CA LYS A 193 -21.41 -18.04 -10.78
C LYS A 193 -21.38 -16.71 -11.55
N GLU A 194 -22.54 -16.10 -11.78
CA GLU A 194 -22.62 -14.83 -12.51
C GLU A 194 -21.99 -13.71 -11.69
N ALA A 195 -22.21 -13.69 -10.37
CA ALA A 195 -21.55 -12.74 -9.48
C ALA A 195 -20.02 -12.94 -9.46
N HIS A 196 -19.55 -14.19 -9.46
CA HIS A 196 -18.12 -14.49 -9.51
C HIS A 196 -17.47 -14.06 -10.83
N GLU A 197 -18.08 -14.42 -11.97
CA GLU A 197 -17.62 -13.98 -13.30
C GLU A 197 -17.66 -12.46 -13.44
N GLY A 198 -18.71 -11.82 -12.91
CA GLY A 198 -18.84 -10.36 -12.90
C GLY A 198 -17.74 -9.65 -12.12
N ILE A 199 -17.35 -10.18 -10.95
CA ILE A 199 -16.23 -9.64 -10.17
C ILE A 199 -14.92 -9.78 -10.96
N GLN A 200 -14.69 -10.93 -11.59
CA GLN A 200 -13.50 -11.13 -12.41
C GLN A 200 -13.43 -10.12 -13.57
N HIS A 201 -14.52 -9.94 -14.32
CA HIS A 201 -14.57 -8.98 -15.41
C HIS A 201 -14.41 -7.53 -14.94
N ALA A 202 -15.02 -7.16 -13.81
CA ALA A 202 -14.84 -5.84 -13.22
C ALA A 202 -13.37 -5.59 -12.84
N GLN A 203 -12.69 -6.61 -12.31
CA GLN A 203 -11.28 -6.51 -11.95
C GLN A 203 -10.37 -6.48 -13.18
N GLU A 204 -10.67 -7.26 -14.22
CA GLU A 204 -9.96 -7.20 -15.51
C GLU A 204 -10.09 -5.79 -16.12
N LEU A 205 -11.30 -5.22 -16.13
CA LEU A 205 -11.53 -3.86 -16.62
C LEU A 205 -10.73 -2.82 -15.82
N ALA A 206 -10.75 -2.89 -14.49
CA ALA A 206 -9.99 -2.00 -13.63
C ALA A 206 -8.48 -2.13 -13.89
N ASN A 207 -7.97 -3.36 -14.06
CA ASN A 207 -6.58 -3.61 -14.40
C ASN A 207 -6.21 -3.01 -15.76
N PHE A 208 -7.07 -3.15 -16.78
CA PHE A 208 -6.83 -2.54 -18.10
C PHE A 208 -6.81 -1.02 -18.04
N GLN A 209 -7.71 -0.41 -17.26
CA GLN A 209 -7.72 1.05 -17.07
C GLN A 209 -6.44 1.53 -16.38
N GLU A 210 -5.99 0.81 -15.37
CA GLU A 210 -4.74 1.13 -14.66
C GLU A 210 -3.51 0.94 -15.55
N GLU A 211 -3.45 -0.15 -16.31
CA GLU A 211 -2.37 -0.39 -17.27
C GLU A 211 -2.33 0.70 -18.35
N LEU A 212 -3.50 1.12 -18.85
CA LEU A 212 -3.60 2.24 -19.79
C LEU A 212 -3.10 3.55 -19.15
N ARG A 213 -3.44 3.80 -17.88
CA ARG A 213 -2.96 4.97 -17.13
C ARG A 213 -1.43 4.93 -16.98
N HIS A 214 -0.85 3.78 -16.67
CA HIS A 214 0.60 3.59 -16.63
C HIS A 214 1.25 3.82 -18.00
N CYS A 215 0.71 3.21 -19.06
CA CYS A 215 1.21 3.41 -20.42
C CYS A 215 1.21 4.90 -20.82
N LYS A 216 0.15 5.65 -20.48
CA LYS A 216 0.09 7.10 -20.73
C LYS A 216 1.14 7.87 -19.94
N ALA A 217 1.29 7.57 -18.65
CA ALA A 217 2.30 8.21 -17.80
C ALA A 217 3.73 7.92 -18.29
N GLU A 218 4.02 6.69 -18.69
CA GLU A 218 5.32 6.29 -19.26
C GLU A 218 5.59 7.00 -20.59
N LEU A 219 4.59 7.08 -21.47
CA LEU A 219 4.68 7.83 -22.72
C LEU A 219 5.00 9.30 -22.45
N SER A 220 4.26 9.95 -21.55
CA SER A 220 4.49 11.35 -21.17
C SER A 220 5.90 11.57 -20.59
N ASN A 221 6.35 10.67 -19.71
CA ASN A 221 7.70 10.71 -19.15
C ASN A 221 8.78 10.57 -20.23
N LEU A 222 8.59 9.65 -21.18
CA LEU A 222 9.50 9.42 -22.30
C LEU A 222 9.59 10.65 -23.22
N CYS A 223 8.45 11.26 -23.53
CA CYS A 223 8.36 12.48 -24.34
C CYS A 223 9.03 13.67 -23.64
N CYS A 224 8.80 13.84 -22.34
CA CYS A 224 9.42 14.86 -21.52
C CYS A 224 10.94 14.69 -21.45
N TRP A 225 11.41 13.46 -21.23
CA TRP A 225 12.83 13.12 -21.25
C TRP A 225 13.46 13.45 -22.60
N PHE A 226 12.86 13.00 -23.70
CA PHE A 226 13.36 13.24 -25.05
C PHE A 226 13.48 14.74 -25.36
N THR A 227 12.42 15.50 -25.05
CA THR A 227 12.38 16.95 -25.27
C THR A 227 13.51 17.67 -24.53
N LYS A 228 13.73 17.31 -23.26
CA LYS A 228 14.81 17.88 -22.44
C LYS A 228 16.19 17.51 -22.98
N GLN A 229 16.37 16.24 -23.35
CA GLN A 229 17.64 15.75 -23.87
C GLN A 229 17.97 16.42 -25.20
N PHE A 230 17.02 16.45 -26.14
CA PHE A 230 17.19 17.12 -27.42
C PHE A 230 17.49 18.60 -27.27
N ALA A 231 16.73 19.33 -26.43
CA ALA A 231 16.97 20.75 -26.18
C ALA A 231 18.36 21.03 -25.57
N ALA A 232 18.81 20.20 -24.62
CA ALA A 232 20.12 20.33 -24.01
C ALA A 232 21.25 20.06 -25.01
N THR A 233 21.11 19.03 -25.85
CA THR A 233 22.06 18.68 -26.90
C THR A 233 22.12 19.78 -27.97
N GLN A 234 20.97 20.29 -28.42
CA GLN A 234 20.88 21.40 -29.38
C GLN A 234 21.50 22.67 -28.82
N HIS A 235 21.20 23.04 -27.57
CA HIS A 235 21.84 24.19 -26.92
C HIS A 235 23.36 23.99 -26.83
N THR A 236 23.84 22.79 -26.52
CA THR A 236 25.29 22.54 -26.49
C THR A 236 25.91 22.73 -27.88
N PHE A 237 25.25 22.29 -28.94
CA PHE A 237 25.68 22.49 -30.32
C PHE A 237 25.77 23.98 -30.68
N ASP A 238 24.75 24.75 -30.34
CA ASP A 238 24.65 26.17 -30.72
C ASP A 238 25.67 27.07 -30.00
N PHE A 239 26.06 26.71 -28.77
CA PHE A 239 26.90 27.54 -27.92
C PHE A 239 28.34 27.02 -27.72
N CYS A 240 28.64 25.77 -28.09
CA CYS A 240 30.00 25.22 -27.98
C CYS A 240 30.82 25.54 -29.24
N ASN A 241 31.98 26.16 -29.05
CA ASN A 241 32.92 26.48 -30.13
C ASN A 241 34.00 25.42 -30.34
N ASP A 242 33.97 24.32 -29.59
CA ASP A 242 34.94 23.23 -29.67
C ASP A 242 34.50 22.20 -30.72
N GLU A 243 35.32 22.00 -31.76
CA GLU A 243 35.02 21.09 -32.87
C GLU A 243 34.87 19.63 -32.42
N ASP A 244 35.67 19.19 -31.45
CA ASP A 244 35.62 17.82 -30.95
C ASP A 244 34.31 17.59 -30.17
N VAL A 245 33.91 18.56 -29.36
CA VAL A 245 32.62 18.51 -28.62
C VAL A 245 31.45 18.51 -29.60
N ASN A 246 31.47 19.38 -30.61
CA ASN A 246 30.41 19.46 -31.62
C ASN A 246 30.27 18.16 -32.42
N PHE A 247 31.36 17.45 -32.69
CA PHE A 247 31.30 16.12 -33.31
C PHE A 247 30.50 15.12 -32.46
N PHE A 248 30.76 15.04 -31.15
CA PHE A 248 30.01 14.15 -30.25
C PHE A 248 28.54 14.57 -30.11
N VAL A 249 28.28 15.88 -30.06
CA VAL A 249 26.91 16.42 -30.00
C VAL A 249 26.11 16.06 -31.26
N LEU A 250 26.72 16.13 -32.45
CA LEU A 250 26.09 15.69 -33.70
C LEU A 250 25.80 14.19 -33.71
N MET A 251 26.70 13.36 -33.18
CA MET A 251 26.45 11.92 -33.04
C MET A 251 25.25 11.65 -32.13
N GLU A 252 25.13 12.38 -31.02
CA GLU A 252 24.01 12.25 -30.10
C GLU A 252 22.69 12.72 -30.73
N LEU A 253 22.69 13.83 -31.48
CA LEU A 253 21.50 14.29 -32.22
C LEU A 253 21.05 13.25 -33.25
N HIS A 254 21.98 12.64 -33.99
CA HIS A 254 21.66 11.56 -34.92
C HIS A 254 21.07 10.35 -34.19
N HIS A 255 21.64 9.98 -33.03
CA HIS A 255 21.11 8.89 -32.23
C HIS A 255 19.68 9.16 -31.73
N LEU A 256 19.42 10.38 -31.23
CA LEU A 256 18.08 10.81 -30.80
C LEU A 256 17.07 10.80 -31.96
N HIS A 257 17.50 11.21 -33.15
CA HIS A 257 16.68 11.12 -34.36
C HIS A 257 16.34 9.67 -34.73
N ASP A 258 17.34 8.77 -34.74
CA ASP A 258 17.11 7.34 -34.99
C ASP A 258 16.17 6.72 -33.97
N LEU A 259 16.32 7.10 -32.69
CA LEU A 259 15.47 6.64 -31.60
C LEU A 259 14.00 7.01 -31.82
N VAL A 260 13.71 8.26 -32.20
CA VAL A 260 12.35 8.72 -32.49
C VAL A 260 11.77 8.00 -33.70
N ASN A 261 12.54 7.84 -34.78
CA ASN A 261 12.05 7.14 -35.96
C ASN A 261 11.71 5.69 -35.64
N ASN A 262 12.53 5.03 -34.81
CA ASN A 262 12.26 3.68 -34.36
C ASN A 262 10.96 3.61 -33.53
N TRP A 263 10.73 4.57 -32.63
CA TRP A 263 9.47 4.68 -31.88
C TRP A 263 8.27 4.89 -32.80
N LYS A 264 8.35 5.81 -33.77
CA LYS A 264 7.27 6.05 -34.76
C LYS A 264 6.90 4.78 -35.52
N HIS A 265 7.88 3.99 -35.95
CA HIS A 265 7.62 2.73 -36.65
C HIS A 265 6.88 1.71 -35.78
N HIS A 266 7.20 1.65 -34.49
CA HIS A 266 6.55 0.72 -33.57
C HIS A 266 5.16 1.18 -33.10
N THR A 267 4.95 2.48 -32.90
CA THR A 267 3.65 3.03 -32.44
C THR A 267 2.59 3.03 -33.53
N VAL A 268 2.96 3.35 -34.78
CA VAL A 268 2.04 3.26 -35.94
C VAL A 268 1.59 1.82 -36.19
N GLY A 269 2.45 0.83 -35.92
CA GLY A 269 2.10 -0.59 -36.01
C GLY A 269 1.07 -1.05 -34.97
N LEU A 270 1.06 -0.43 -33.79
CA LEU A 270 0.12 -0.72 -32.69
C LEU A 270 -1.25 -0.07 -32.89
N LEU A 271 -1.29 1.16 -33.42
CA LEU A 271 -2.54 1.90 -33.68
C LEU A 271 -3.17 1.56 -35.04
N GLY A 272 -2.41 0.96 -35.95
CA GLY A 272 -2.73 0.87 -37.38
C GLY A 272 -3.49 -0.38 -37.87
N ARG A 273 -4.21 -1.13 -37.03
CA ARG A 273 -5.06 -2.23 -37.57
C ARG A 273 -6.54 -2.20 -37.16
N ASP A 274 -6.89 -1.70 -35.98
CA ASP A 274 -8.30 -1.63 -35.54
C ASP A 274 -8.75 -0.22 -35.08
N GLY A 275 -7.86 0.78 -35.09
CA GLY A 275 -8.16 2.15 -34.61
C GLY A 275 -9.22 2.91 -35.42
N ALA A 276 -9.55 2.47 -36.63
CA ALA A 276 -10.60 3.10 -37.45
C ALA A 276 -12.04 2.74 -37.01
N GLN A 277 -12.23 1.83 -36.04
CA GLN A 277 -13.57 1.52 -35.49
C GLN A 277 -13.75 1.87 -34.01
N ALA A 278 -12.68 2.27 -33.31
CA ALA A 278 -12.76 2.61 -31.89
C ALA A 278 -13.17 4.07 -31.62
N GLU A 279 -13.10 4.97 -32.61
CA GLU A 279 -13.55 6.36 -32.46
C GLU A 279 -15.08 6.52 -32.38
N GLU A 280 -15.88 5.49 -32.75
CA GLU A 280 -17.35 5.59 -32.73
C GLU A 280 -17.97 5.26 -31.36
N VAL A 281 -17.20 4.77 -30.38
CA VAL A 281 -17.73 4.30 -29.08
C VAL A 281 -17.50 5.29 -27.92
N LEU A 282 -16.74 6.37 -28.14
CA LEU A 282 -16.44 7.38 -27.12
C LEU A 282 -16.94 8.80 -27.50
N SER A 283 -18.08 8.89 -28.19
CA SER A 283 -18.87 10.13 -28.18
C SER A 283 -19.82 10.12 -26.97
N PRO A 284 -19.77 11.13 -26.08
CA PRO A 284 -20.86 11.36 -25.14
C PRO A 284 -22.11 11.72 -25.94
N GLY A 285 -23.15 10.89 -25.85
CA GLY A 285 -24.44 11.20 -26.45
C GLY A 285 -25.05 12.44 -25.79
N GLU A 286 -24.99 13.57 -26.49
CA GLU A 286 -25.79 14.76 -26.21
C GLU A 286 -27.22 14.54 -26.76
N GLU A 287 -28.12 14.00 -25.94
CA GLU A 287 -29.61 14.06 -26.00
C GLU A 287 -30.11 13.00 -24.98
N GLU A 288 -30.87 13.26 -23.92
CA GLU A 288 -31.86 14.29 -23.61
C GLU A 288 -31.78 14.62 -22.11
N ALA A 289 -31.84 15.91 -21.78
CA ALA A 289 -32.19 16.38 -20.44
C ALA A 289 -33.64 16.85 -20.46
N GLU A 290 -34.54 16.14 -19.78
CA GLU A 290 -35.79 16.73 -19.26
C GLU A 290 -36.04 16.27 -17.80
N GLU A 291 -35.97 17.28 -16.93
CA GLU A 291 -36.70 17.51 -15.68
C GLU A 291 -36.84 16.39 -14.62
N ALA A 292 -36.08 16.53 -13.52
CA ALA A 292 -36.66 16.49 -12.17
C ALA A 292 -35.74 17.17 -11.13
N SER A 293 -36.28 18.23 -10.56
CA SER A 293 -35.85 18.99 -9.38
C SER A 293 -35.60 18.13 -8.13
N SER A 294 -34.50 18.37 -7.40
CA SER A 294 -34.49 19.04 -6.09
C SER A 294 -33.07 19.15 -5.51
N ASP A 295 -32.87 20.21 -4.75
CA ASP A 295 -31.67 20.64 -4.03
C ASP A 295 -30.97 19.54 -3.19
N ASP A 296 -29.64 19.52 -3.18
CA ASP A 296 -28.82 19.65 -1.96
C ASP A 296 -27.30 19.59 -2.27
N ASP A 297 -26.56 20.40 -1.50
CA ASP A 297 -25.11 20.63 -1.51
C ASP A 297 -24.25 19.35 -1.45
N GLU A 298 -23.12 19.32 -2.18
CA GLU A 298 -21.80 19.03 -1.61
C GLU A 298 -20.64 19.29 -2.59
N ASN A 299 -19.60 19.98 -2.09
CA ASN A 299 -18.32 20.21 -2.75
C ASN A 299 -17.67 18.90 -3.20
N GLY A 300 -17.58 18.69 -4.51
CA GLY A 300 -16.66 17.73 -5.12
C GLY A 300 -15.53 18.48 -5.82
N GLU A 301 -14.31 18.40 -5.29
CA GLU A 301 -13.09 18.72 -6.04
C GLU A 301 -13.04 17.79 -7.25
N LEU A 302 -13.26 18.35 -8.44
CA LEU A 302 -13.02 17.68 -9.71
C LEU A 302 -11.51 17.61 -9.91
N GLU A 303 -10.93 16.42 -9.81
CA GLU A 303 -9.60 16.17 -10.39
C GLU A 303 -9.69 16.43 -11.90
N GLU A 304 -9.05 17.50 -12.34
CA GLU A 304 -8.75 17.75 -13.75
C GLU A 304 -7.97 16.57 -14.31
N GLY A 305 -8.64 15.73 -15.11
CA GLY A 305 -7.98 14.73 -15.92
C GLY A 305 -7.03 15.39 -16.94
N PRO A 306 -5.97 14.70 -17.39
CA PRO A 306 -4.98 15.30 -18.28
C PRO A 306 -5.66 15.72 -19.59
N GLU A 307 -5.64 17.03 -19.82
CA GLU A 307 -6.19 17.71 -20.99
C GLU A 307 -5.58 17.19 -22.29
N ALA A 308 -6.22 17.53 -23.41
CA ALA A 308 -5.94 17.13 -24.79
C ALA A 308 -4.54 17.50 -25.35
N GLU A 309 -3.55 17.76 -24.49
CA GLU A 309 -2.19 18.16 -24.84
C GLU A 309 -1.34 17.00 -25.38
N ASP A 310 -1.60 15.74 -24.99
CA ASP A 310 -0.74 14.60 -25.38
C ASP A 310 -0.80 14.26 -26.88
N LEU A 311 -1.91 14.51 -27.56
CA LEU A 311 -2.03 14.30 -29.02
C LEU A 311 -1.37 15.44 -29.83
N THR A 312 -1.14 16.60 -29.22
CA THR A 312 -0.43 17.71 -29.88
C THR A 312 1.07 17.43 -29.99
N PHE A 313 1.63 16.59 -29.11
CA PHE A 313 3.06 16.27 -29.10
C PHE A 313 3.52 15.53 -30.35
N LEU A 314 2.77 14.52 -30.83
CA LEU A 314 3.13 13.77 -32.04
C LEU A 314 3.09 14.65 -33.30
N ALA A 315 2.11 15.56 -33.38
CA ALA A 315 2.02 16.55 -34.47
C ALA A 315 3.13 17.62 -34.37
N SER A 316 3.56 17.98 -33.15
CA SER A 316 4.65 18.94 -32.92
C SER A 316 6.03 18.31 -33.21
N LEU A 317 6.19 16.99 -33.02
CA LEU A 317 7.42 16.27 -33.34
C LEU A 317 7.71 16.26 -34.86
N ASP A 318 6.67 16.17 -35.69
CA ASP A 318 6.80 16.32 -37.15
C ASP A 318 7.18 17.75 -37.56
N LEU A 319 6.82 18.75 -36.76
CA LEU A 319 7.17 20.15 -36.98
C LEU A 319 8.62 20.48 -36.60
N VAL A 320 9.15 19.81 -35.56
CA VAL A 320 10.51 20.00 -35.05
C VAL A 320 11.56 19.28 -35.90
N LEU A 321 11.21 18.13 -36.50
CA LEU A 321 12.17 17.33 -37.27
C LEU A 321 12.33 17.76 -38.74
N GLY A 322 11.51 18.69 -39.23
CA GLY A 322 11.61 19.21 -40.60
C GLY A 322 11.19 18.17 -41.66
N HIS A 323 10.30 18.58 -42.56
CA HIS A 323 10.02 17.81 -43.77
C HIS A 323 11.25 17.86 -44.69
N GLU A 324 12.12 16.87 -44.61
CA GLU A 324 13.02 16.54 -45.73
C GLU A 324 12.30 15.54 -46.64
N ASP A 325 11.69 16.08 -47.70
CA ASP A 325 11.23 15.32 -48.88
C ASP A 325 12.39 14.91 -49.79
#